data_AF-A0A6V7TJ17-F1
#
_entry.id   AF-A0A6V7TJ17-F1
#
_cell.length_a   1.000
_cell.length_b   1.000
_cell.length_c   1.000
_cell.angle_alpha   90.00
_cell.angle_beta   90.00
_cell.angle_gamma   90.00
#
_symmetry.space_group_name_H-M   'P 1'
#
loop_
_entity.id
_entity.type
_entity.pdbx_description
1 polymer ?
#
loop_
_entity_poly.entity_id
_entity_poly.type
_entity_poly.pdbx_seq_one_letter_code
_entity_poly.pdbx_strand_id
1 'polypeptide(L)'
;MALNNTDTSTKSINNLQKSNCTLTTKSIIKSSKRKRIEEYYKKQHELYEKFEQDRKRIHEAQQLRLLQSHNQSLSATETSKILQTDSDQLAGPVDSDASLLLDNQPKSPPSEPLIDFLEQGLSLHVSSSSNRTKRKSLKKSKTEEELAKTARRLAFCTLMVNVALTIAKAIASYLSGSLSIISSLVDSLVDITSGLVIWLTGRAIRKRDPNLYPVGRTRLEPIALIVVSVIMAVASIQMIVQSLESIIKNNIHPKVDLFTVGIMIGTIFVKLCLFFLCSRFKSDLSIRVLAQDHRNDCLSNAIALICAFGAQKFWLYLDPIGAIIVALYIAVTWYKTGKEHLVMLVGRSAEPEFIIRIIKVCIDHDERIEYIDTVYVYHFGTRFLVEVHIVLDENMRLKEAHDIAESLQNSIESFSEVERAFVHVDYEFEHNPLDEHKLP
;
A
#
# COMPACT_ATOMS: atom_id res chain seq x y z
N MET A 1 71.85 -8.37 45.52
CA MET A 1 71.21 -7.05 45.48
C MET A 1 70.53 -6.89 44.11
N ALA A 2 69.40 -7.57 43.92
CA ALA A 2 68.45 -7.44 42.81
C ALA A 2 67.35 -8.47 43.07
N LEU A 3 66.10 -8.19 42.68
CA LEU A 3 64.86 -8.95 42.94
C LEU A 3 64.08 -8.48 44.19
N ASN A 4 63.48 -7.28 44.12
CA ASN A 4 62.27 -6.98 44.91
C ASN A 4 61.36 -5.86 44.35
N ASN A 5 61.48 -5.51 43.06
CA ASN A 5 60.72 -4.39 42.47
C ASN A 5 59.73 -4.77 41.34
N THR A 6 59.42 -6.05 41.13
CA THR A 6 58.55 -6.49 40.02
C THR A 6 57.07 -6.69 40.38
N ASP A 7 56.72 -6.83 41.66
CA ASP A 7 55.35 -7.19 42.09
C ASP A 7 54.40 -6.00 42.31
N THR A 8 54.93 -4.79 42.51
CA THR A 8 54.12 -3.58 42.65
C THR A 8 53.68 -3.01 41.30
N SER A 9 54.50 -3.17 40.26
CA SER A 9 54.19 -2.69 38.90
C SER A 9 53.10 -3.54 38.21
N THR A 10 53.16 -4.87 38.36
CA THR A 10 52.17 -5.81 37.78
C THR A 10 50.78 -5.70 38.41
N LYS A 11 50.67 -5.45 39.73
CA LYS A 11 49.38 -5.16 40.38
C LYS A 11 48.76 -3.84 39.94
N SER A 12 49.57 -2.82 39.70
CA SER A 12 49.09 -1.50 39.25
C SER A 12 48.58 -1.56 37.79
N ILE A 13 49.32 -2.26 36.91
CA ILE A 13 48.92 -2.47 35.51
C ILE A 13 47.62 -3.29 35.41
N ASN A 14 47.48 -4.36 36.19
CA ASN A 14 46.25 -5.16 36.20
C ASN A 14 45.03 -4.38 36.72
N ASN A 15 45.19 -3.49 37.70
CA ASN A 15 44.10 -2.64 38.17
C ASN A 15 43.74 -1.52 37.18
N LEU A 16 44.71 -0.95 36.46
CA LEU A 16 44.49 0.01 35.37
C LEU A 16 43.81 -0.65 34.15
N GLN A 17 44.18 -1.88 33.82
CA GLN A 17 43.59 -2.61 32.69
C GLN A 17 42.16 -3.06 33.01
N LYS A 18 41.88 -3.47 34.26
CA LYS A 18 40.54 -3.83 34.74
C LYS A 18 39.63 -2.60 34.88
N SER A 19 40.14 -1.45 35.34
CA SER A 19 39.38 -0.20 35.39
C SER A 19 39.08 0.37 34.00
N ASN A 20 40.04 0.35 33.08
CA ASN A 20 39.86 0.77 31.69
C ASN A 20 38.88 -0.13 30.92
N CYS A 21 38.92 -1.44 31.14
CA CYS A 21 37.96 -2.39 30.56
C CYS A 21 36.54 -2.20 31.14
N THR A 22 36.43 -1.86 32.42
CA THR A 22 35.14 -1.56 33.07
C THR A 22 34.56 -0.21 32.59
N LEU A 23 35.41 0.79 32.36
CA LEU A 23 35.02 2.11 31.84
C LEU A 23 34.57 2.03 30.36
N THR A 24 35.26 1.25 29.53
CA THR A 24 34.85 1.00 28.13
C THR A 24 33.57 0.17 28.04
N THR A 25 33.38 -0.83 28.90
CA THR A 25 32.12 -1.59 28.93
C THR A 25 30.94 -0.73 29.37
N LYS A 26 31.12 0.12 30.41
CA LYS A 26 30.09 1.08 30.84
C LYS A 26 29.79 2.13 29.77
N SER A 27 30.78 2.60 29.01
CA SER A 27 30.57 3.57 27.94
C SER A 27 29.86 2.95 26.72
N ILE A 28 30.15 1.70 26.38
CA ILE A 28 29.44 0.93 25.34
C ILE A 28 27.99 0.66 25.73
N ILE A 29 27.73 0.26 26.98
CA ILE A 29 26.36 0.07 27.49
C ILE A 29 25.59 1.40 27.50
N LYS A 30 26.24 2.51 27.90
CA LYS A 30 25.64 3.85 27.88
C LYS A 30 25.35 4.32 26.46
N SER A 31 26.21 4.03 25.48
CA SER A 31 25.98 4.39 24.07
C SER A 31 24.88 3.53 23.45
N SER A 32 24.82 2.23 23.75
CA SER A 32 23.74 1.33 23.32
C SER A 32 22.38 1.75 23.91
N LYS A 33 22.33 2.08 25.20
CA LYS A 33 21.12 2.64 25.83
C LYS A 33 20.72 3.97 25.20
N ARG A 34 21.67 4.87 24.94
CA ARG A 34 21.39 6.16 24.28
C ARG A 34 20.84 5.97 22.86
N LYS A 35 21.39 5.03 22.08
CA LYS A 35 20.86 4.68 20.75
C LYS A 35 19.43 4.14 20.83
N ARG A 36 19.12 3.24 21.78
CA ARG A 36 17.75 2.75 21.99
C ARG A 36 16.78 3.86 22.39
N ILE A 37 17.22 4.80 23.22
CA ILE A 37 16.42 5.96 23.62
C ILE A 37 16.20 6.90 22.42
N GLU A 38 17.24 7.15 21.62
CA GLU A 38 17.16 7.97 20.42
C GLU A 38 16.25 7.34 19.35
N GLU A 39 16.37 6.03 19.12
CA GLU A 39 15.45 5.27 18.26
C GLU A 39 14.00 5.33 18.78
N TYR A 40 13.80 5.25 20.10
CA TYR A 40 12.47 5.40 20.70
C TYR A 40 11.88 6.78 20.43
N TYR A 41 12.60 7.87 20.75
CA TYR A 41 12.11 9.23 20.51
C TYR A 41 11.93 9.52 19.03
N LYS A 42 12.79 8.97 18.16
CA LYS A 42 12.64 9.06 16.71
C LYS A 42 11.35 8.37 16.25
N LYS A 43 11.08 7.16 16.74
CA LYS A 43 9.84 6.43 16.44
C LYS A 43 8.59 7.16 16.95
N GLN A 44 8.65 7.75 18.14
CA GLN A 44 7.56 8.57 18.68
C GLN A 44 7.34 9.85 17.85
N HIS A 45 8.42 10.51 17.42
CA HIS A 45 8.33 11.68 16.56
C HIS A 45 7.74 11.34 15.18
N GLU A 46 8.20 10.24 14.56
CA GLU A 46 7.62 9.72 13.31
C GLU A 46 6.13 9.37 13.46
N LEU A 47 5.72 8.82 14.61
CA LEU A 47 4.33 8.52 14.89
C LEU A 47 3.50 9.80 15.07
N TYR A 48 4.03 10.80 15.77
CA TYR A 48 3.41 12.11 15.93
C TYR A 48 3.21 12.83 14.57
N GLU A 49 4.23 12.81 13.71
CA GLU A 49 4.11 13.35 12.35
C GLU A 49 3.04 12.63 11.53
N LYS A 50 2.94 11.30 11.67
CA LYS A 50 1.85 10.53 11.04
C LYS A 50 0.49 10.97 11.56
N PHE A 51 0.31 11.12 12.88
CA PHE A 51 -0.97 11.59 13.44
C PHE A 51 -1.36 12.97 12.87
N GLU A 52 -0.43 13.91 12.78
CA GLU A 52 -0.70 15.23 12.20
C GLU A 52 -1.07 15.16 10.70
N GLN A 53 -0.43 14.26 9.94
CA GLN A 53 -0.81 14.00 8.55
C GLN A 53 -2.20 13.37 8.44
N ASP A 54 -2.50 12.41 9.31
CA ASP A 54 -3.76 11.69 9.32
C ASP A 54 -4.93 12.64 9.70
N ARG A 55 -4.73 13.52 10.70
CA ARG A 55 -5.69 14.59 11.03
C ARG A 55 -5.97 15.51 9.84
N LYS A 56 -4.94 15.94 9.11
CA LYS A 56 -5.11 16.77 7.90
C LYS A 56 -5.90 16.03 6.82
N ARG A 57 -5.63 14.75 6.61
CA ARG A 57 -6.35 13.92 5.62
C ARG A 57 -7.82 13.77 5.98
N ILE A 58 -8.13 13.50 7.25
CA ILE A 58 -9.51 13.40 7.73
C ILE A 58 -10.24 14.73 7.48
N HIS A 59 -9.65 15.86 7.86
CA HIS A 59 -10.25 17.17 7.60
C HIS A 59 -10.43 17.48 6.10
N GLU A 60 -9.45 17.16 5.26
CA GLU A 60 -9.58 17.29 3.80
C GLU A 60 -10.72 16.42 3.26
N ALA A 61 -10.83 15.17 3.70
CA ALA A 61 -11.87 14.24 3.28
C ALA A 61 -13.27 14.71 3.71
N GLN A 62 -13.41 15.18 4.95
CA GLN A 62 -14.66 15.77 5.46
C GLN A 62 -15.08 17.00 4.63
N GLN A 63 -14.15 17.92 4.35
CA GLN A 63 -14.43 19.09 3.50
C GLN A 63 -14.87 18.70 2.09
N LEU A 64 -14.21 17.71 1.49
CA LEU A 64 -14.56 17.23 0.16
C LEU A 64 -15.97 16.63 0.11
N ARG A 65 -16.36 15.87 1.13
CA ARG A 65 -17.72 15.31 1.23
C ARG A 65 -18.79 16.37 1.41
N LEU A 66 -18.54 17.37 2.28
CA LEU A 66 -19.44 18.51 2.45
C LEU A 66 -19.62 19.30 1.15
N LEU A 67 -18.55 19.46 0.37
CA LEU A 67 -18.64 20.10 -0.95
C LEU A 67 -19.42 19.23 -1.95
N GLN A 68 -19.30 17.91 -1.89
CA GLN A 68 -20.07 17.00 -2.76
C GLN A 68 -21.56 17.03 -2.42
N SER A 69 -21.93 16.95 -1.14
CA SER A 69 -23.33 17.01 -0.71
C SER A 69 -23.97 18.36 -1.07
N HIS A 70 -23.25 19.47 -0.86
CA HIS A 70 -23.74 20.80 -1.24
C HIS A 70 -23.91 20.97 -2.76
N ASN A 71 -23.00 20.40 -3.57
CA ASN A 71 -23.15 20.44 -5.02
C ASN A 71 -24.33 19.55 -5.49
N GLN A 72 -24.56 18.40 -4.86
CA GLN A 72 -25.72 17.56 -5.15
C GLN A 72 -27.02 18.27 -4.79
N SER A 73 -27.11 18.93 -3.63
CA SER A 73 -28.31 19.68 -3.24
C SER A 73 -28.57 20.86 -4.18
N LEU A 74 -27.53 21.57 -4.63
CA LEU A 74 -27.66 22.64 -5.63
C LEU A 74 -28.20 22.09 -6.96
N SER A 75 -27.66 20.96 -7.44
CA SER A 75 -28.15 20.32 -8.67
C SER A 75 -29.60 19.84 -8.53
N ALA A 76 -29.99 19.28 -7.38
CA ALA A 76 -31.36 18.85 -7.13
C ALA A 76 -32.34 20.04 -7.07
N THR A 77 -31.91 21.17 -6.48
CA THR A 77 -32.71 22.41 -6.40
C THR A 77 -32.85 23.09 -7.76
N GLU A 78 -31.81 23.05 -8.60
CA GLU A 78 -31.88 23.51 -9.99
C GLU A 78 -32.83 22.62 -10.81
N THR A 79 -32.76 21.30 -10.62
CA THR A 79 -33.64 20.35 -11.31
C THR A 79 -35.10 20.50 -10.88
N SER A 80 -35.37 20.75 -9.59
CA SER A 80 -36.72 20.98 -9.08
C SER A 80 -37.29 22.33 -9.54
N LYS A 81 -36.46 23.37 -9.66
CA LYS A 81 -36.88 24.66 -10.24
C LYS A 81 -37.25 24.51 -11.72
N ILE A 82 -36.47 23.77 -12.50
CA ILE A 82 -36.79 23.49 -13.91
C ILE A 82 -38.12 22.72 -14.02
N LEU A 83 -38.34 21.70 -13.18
CA LEU A 83 -39.60 20.95 -13.13
C LEU A 83 -40.82 21.80 -12.73
N GLN A 84 -40.67 22.75 -11.79
CA GLN A 84 -41.74 23.69 -11.44
C GLN A 84 -42.06 24.67 -12.59
N THR A 85 -41.05 25.06 -13.36
CA THR A 85 -41.23 25.98 -14.51
C THR A 85 -41.99 25.30 -15.67
N ASP A 86 -41.85 23.98 -15.83
CA ASP A 86 -42.57 23.20 -16.84
C ASP A 86 -44.02 22.87 -16.43
N SER A 87 -44.32 22.73 -15.14
CA SER A 87 -45.70 22.52 -14.65
C SER A 87 -46.58 23.77 -14.76
N ASP A 88 -46.01 24.98 -14.67
CA ASP A 88 -46.76 26.23 -14.82
C ASP A 88 -47.10 26.57 -16.29
N GLN A 89 -46.51 25.86 -17.26
CA GLN A 89 -46.80 26.05 -18.69
C GLN A 89 -47.88 25.11 -19.25
N LEU A 90 -48.42 24.18 -18.45
CA LEU A 90 -49.38 23.17 -18.90
C LEU A 90 -50.77 23.21 -18.21
N ALA A 91 -51.16 24.33 -17.60
CA ALA A 91 -52.51 24.54 -17.09
C ALA A 91 -53.27 25.58 -17.94
N GLY A 92 -54.07 25.10 -18.91
CA GLY A 92 -55.04 25.92 -19.65
C GLY A 92 -56.32 26.19 -18.82
N PRO A 93 -57.13 27.20 -19.20
CA PRO A 93 -58.26 27.66 -18.39
C PRO A 93 -59.47 26.73 -18.56
N VAL A 94 -60.14 26.37 -17.46
CA VAL A 94 -61.47 25.75 -17.47
C VAL A 94 -62.36 26.47 -16.46
N ASP A 95 -63.55 26.82 -16.92
CA ASP A 95 -64.57 27.66 -16.30
C ASP A 95 -65.28 27.06 -15.06
N SER A 96 -65.74 27.97 -14.19
CA SER A 96 -66.98 28.01 -13.39
C SER A 96 -67.47 26.74 -12.67
N ASP A 97 -67.39 26.70 -11.34
CA ASP A 97 -68.55 26.79 -10.43
C ASP A 97 -68.22 26.41 -8.98
N ALA A 98 -68.97 27.03 -8.06
CA ALA A 98 -69.21 26.66 -6.66
C ALA A 98 -68.13 27.01 -5.61
N SER A 99 -68.35 28.18 -5.02
CA SER A 99 -68.03 28.53 -3.63
C SER A 99 -68.60 27.52 -2.62
N LEU A 100 -67.87 27.26 -1.50
CA LEU A 100 -68.27 26.75 -0.16
C LEU A 100 -67.06 25.93 0.38
N LEU A 101 -66.39 26.18 1.50
CA LEU A 101 -66.65 26.93 2.72
C LEU A 101 -65.31 27.39 3.34
N LEU A 102 -65.38 28.52 4.03
CA LEU A 102 -64.40 29.00 5.01
C LEU A 102 -64.00 27.92 6.03
N ASP A 103 -62.78 27.99 6.56
CA ASP A 103 -62.53 28.60 7.89
C ASP A 103 -61.33 27.94 8.63
N ASN A 104 -60.20 28.64 8.76
CA ASN A 104 -59.66 29.11 10.06
C ASN A 104 -58.20 29.59 9.98
N GLN A 105 -58.01 30.78 10.58
CA GLN A 105 -56.87 31.70 10.72
C GLN A 105 -55.72 31.13 11.62
N PRO A 106 -54.57 31.84 11.91
CA PRO A 106 -54.28 33.28 11.72
C PRO A 106 -52.88 33.69 11.21
N LYS A 107 -52.81 34.97 10.84
CA LYS A 107 -51.64 35.79 10.41
C LYS A 107 -50.58 36.01 11.51
N SER A 108 -49.31 36.09 11.10
CA SER A 108 -48.18 36.67 11.86
C SER A 108 -47.67 37.99 11.23
N PRO A 109 -47.12 38.94 12.03
CA PRO A 109 -46.87 40.34 11.64
C PRO A 109 -45.52 40.59 10.92
N PRO A 110 -45.22 41.82 10.44
CA PRO A 110 -44.22 42.07 9.39
C PRO A 110 -42.78 42.27 9.88
N SER A 111 -41.88 42.09 8.92
CA SER A 111 -40.42 42.07 8.91
C SER A 111 -39.66 43.31 9.41
N GLU A 112 -38.55 43.08 10.14
CA GLU A 112 -37.44 44.03 10.33
C GLU A 112 -36.30 43.82 9.30
N PRO A 113 -35.57 44.89 8.89
CA PRO A 113 -34.65 44.87 7.74
C PRO A 113 -33.20 44.44 8.07
N LEU A 114 -32.95 43.71 9.16
CA LEU A 114 -31.58 43.40 9.60
C LEU A 114 -31.00 42.09 9.01
N ILE A 115 -31.81 41.28 8.33
CA ILE A 115 -31.42 39.95 7.83
C ILE A 115 -30.75 40.01 6.45
N ASP A 116 -31.14 40.96 5.59
CA ASP A 116 -30.60 41.07 4.22
C ASP A 116 -29.12 41.49 4.19
N PHE A 117 -28.63 42.21 5.21
CA PHE A 117 -27.24 42.67 5.24
C PHE A 117 -26.25 41.59 5.71
N LEU A 118 -26.71 40.60 6.48
CA LEU A 118 -25.89 39.47 6.91
C LEU A 118 -25.82 38.35 5.86
N GLU A 119 -26.85 38.20 5.03
CA GLU A 119 -26.89 37.20 3.96
C GLU A 119 -26.00 37.55 2.77
N GLN A 120 -25.84 38.85 2.48
CA GLN A 120 -24.98 39.35 1.39
C GLN A 120 -23.47 39.31 1.72
N GLY A 121 -23.09 39.46 2.99
CA GLY A 121 -21.69 39.36 3.43
C GLY A 121 -21.17 37.92 3.49
N LEU A 122 -22.02 36.96 3.87
CA LEU A 122 -21.67 35.55 4.00
C LEU A 122 -21.58 34.84 2.63
N SER A 123 -22.48 35.17 1.71
CA SER A 123 -22.56 34.56 0.37
C SER A 123 -21.36 34.88 -0.54
N LEU A 124 -20.79 36.08 -0.43
CA LEU A 124 -19.58 36.49 -1.17
C LEU A 124 -18.31 35.80 -0.66
N HIS A 125 -18.18 35.63 0.66
CA HIS A 125 -16.97 35.01 1.22
C HIS A 125 -16.96 33.48 1.05
N VAL A 126 -18.13 32.83 1.15
CA VAL A 126 -18.31 31.38 0.93
C VAL A 126 -18.14 31.01 -0.55
N SER A 127 -18.63 31.82 -1.49
CA SER A 127 -18.48 31.55 -2.93
C SER A 127 -17.03 31.59 -3.41
N SER A 128 -16.20 32.50 -2.86
CA SER A 128 -14.78 32.60 -3.22
C SER A 128 -13.93 31.45 -2.64
N SER A 129 -14.26 30.99 -1.42
CA SER A 129 -13.60 29.85 -0.78
C SER A 129 -14.00 28.53 -1.44
N SER A 130 -15.30 28.32 -1.69
CA SER A 130 -15.84 27.16 -2.39
C SER A 130 -15.25 27.00 -3.79
N ASN A 131 -15.16 28.08 -4.57
CA ASN A 131 -14.56 28.04 -5.91
C ASN A 131 -13.05 27.76 -5.90
N ARG A 132 -12.32 28.20 -4.88
CA ARG A 132 -10.88 27.87 -4.70
C ARG A 132 -10.68 26.41 -4.32
N THR A 133 -11.50 25.87 -3.41
CA THR A 133 -11.39 24.47 -2.97
C THR A 133 -11.86 23.51 -4.06
N LYS A 134 -12.92 23.85 -4.80
CA LYS A 134 -13.40 23.11 -5.98
C LYS A 134 -12.37 23.12 -7.10
N ARG A 135 -11.72 24.26 -7.40
CA ARG A 135 -10.59 24.31 -8.36
C ARG A 135 -9.37 23.50 -7.90
N LYS A 136 -9.08 23.48 -6.60
CA LYS A 136 -7.99 22.66 -6.03
C LYS A 136 -8.31 21.17 -6.07
N SER A 137 -9.53 20.75 -5.76
CA SER A 137 -9.93 19.33 -5.84
C SER A 137 -10.03 18.83 -7.27
N LEU A 138 -10.56 19.64 -8.21
CA LEU A 138 -10.55 19.31 -9.64
C LEU A 138 -9.12 19.29 -10.22
N LYS A 139 -8.20 20.12 -9.71
CA LYS A 139 -6.79 20.03 -10.08
C LYS A 139 -6.14 18.78 -9.49
N LYS A 140 -6.37 18.46 -8.21
CA LYS A 140 -5.84 17.27 -7.54
C LYS A 140 -6.33 15.98 -8.20
N SER A 141 -7.63 15.88 -8.50
CA SER A 141 -8.21 14.72 -9.18
C SER A 141 -7.72 14.57 -10.62
N LYS A 142 -7.59 15.66 -11.38
CA LYS A 142 -6.96 15.62 -12.72
C LYS A 142 -5.48 15.24 -12.65
N THR A 143 -4.74 15.73 -11.66
CA THR A 143 -3.33 15.39 -11.47
C THR A 143 -3.15 13.91 -11.08
N GLU A 144 -4.01 13.37 -10.22
CA GLU A 144 -4.01 11.94 -9.86
C GLU A 144 -4.41 11.05 -11.04
N GLU A 145 -5.37 11.47 -11.86
CA GLU A 145 -5.78 10.73 -13.06
C GLU A 145 -4.68 10.73 -14.14
N GLU A 146 -3.99 11.86 -14.34
CA GLU A 146 -2.85 11.97 -15.27
C GLU A 146 -1.61 11.21 -14.76
N LEU A 147 -1.36 11.19 -13.44
CA LEU A 147 -0.35 10.32 -12.82
C LEU A 147 -0.70 8.85 -13.02
N ALA A 148 -1.96 8.44 -12.81
CA ALA A 148 -2.41 7.07 -13.01
C ALA A 148 -2.34 6.64 -14.48
N LYS A 149 -2.59 7.54 -15.43
CA LYS A 149 -2.38 7.30 -16.88
C LYS A 149 -0.90 7.16 -17.21
N THR A 150 -0.05 8.02 -16.64
CA THR A 150 1.41 7.98 -16.84
C THR A 150 2.02 6.71 -16.27
N ALA A 151 1.64 6.31 -15.06
CA ALA A 151 2.03 5.05 -14.44
C ALA A 151 1.59 3.83 -15.28
N ARG A 152 0.39 3.88 -15.88
CA ARG A 152 -0.09 2.84 -16.80
C ARG A 152 0.74 2.74 -18.07
N ARG A 153 1.07 3.87 -18.70
CA ARG A 153 1.92 3.91 -19.90
C ARG A 153 3.33 3.41 -19.56
N LEU A 154 3.85 3.78 -18.39
CA LEU A 154 5.14 3.30 -17.90
C LEU A 154 5.12 1.78 -17.70
N ALA A 155 4.12 1.23 -17.01
CA ALA A 155 3.97 -0.21 -16.80
C ALA A 155 3.86 -0.99 -18.12
N PHE A 156 3.10 -0.47 -19.09
CA PHE A 156 3.01 -1.07 -20.43
C PHE A 156 4.34 -1.00 -21.19
N CYS A 157 5.04 0.13 -21.12
CA CYS A 157 6.36 0.29 -21.72
C CYS A 157 7.37 -0.71 -21.11
N THR A 158 7.42 -0.82 -19.78
CA THR A 158 8.25 -1.80 -19.08
C THR A 158 7.93 -3.23 -19.49
N LEU A 159 6.65 -3.58 -19.65
CA LEU A 159 6.25 -4.90 -20.14
C LEU A 159 6.79 -5.17 -21.55
N MET A 160 6.66 -4.21 -22.48
CA MET A 160 7.19 -4.34 -23.84
C MET A 160 8.72 -4.49 -23.85
N VAL A 161 9.42 -3.74 -23.00
CA VAL A 161 10.88 -3.86 -22.86
C VAL A 161 11.25 -5.23 -22.29
N ASN A 162 10.55 -5.74 -21.27
CA ASN A 162 10.80 -7.09 -20.73
C ASN A 162 10.57 -8.20 -21.77
N VAL A 163 9.56 -8.05 -22.64
CA VAL A 163 9.34 -8.96 -23.78
C VAL A 163 10.52 -8.90 -24.76
N ALA A 164 10.96 -7.71 -25.14
CA ALA A 164 12.11 -7.55 -26.04
C ALA A 164 13.41 -8.12 -25.44
N LEU A 165 13.64 -7.91 -24.14
CA LEU A 165 14.78 -8.47 -23.41
C LEU A 165 14.74 -10.00 -23.37
N THR A 166 13.56 -10.60 -23.25
CA THR A 166 13.42 -12.06 -23.24
C THR A 166 13.73 -12.65 -24.60
N ILE A 167 13.34 -12.00 -25.70
CA ILE A 167 13.72 -12.41 -27.06
C ILE A 167 15.25 -12.33 -27.23
N ALA A 168 15.88 -11.24 -26.78
CA ALA A 168 17.33 -11.09 -26.84
C ALA A 168 18.05 -12.19 -26.04
N LYS A 169 17.56 -12.51 -24.83
CA LYS A 169 18.08 -13.62 -24.02
C LYS A 169 17.84 -14.99 -24.66
N ALA A 170 16.73 -15.18 -25.37
CA ALA A 170 16.46 -16.44 -26.07
C ALA A 170 17.49 -16.70 -27.17
N ILE A 171 17.83 -15.65 -27.93
CA ILE A 171 18.90 -15.69 -28.94
C ILE A 171 20.24 -15.99 -28.27
N ALA A 172 20.59 -15.27 -27.20
CA ALA A 172 21.84 -15.49 -26.45
C ALA A 172 21.94 -16.92 -25.88
N SER A 173 20.84 -17.43 -25.33
CA SER A 173 20.75 -18.78 -24.75
C SER A 173 20.95 -19.85 -25.82
N TYR A 174 20.32 -19.71 -26.99
CA TYR A 174 20.45 -20.64 -28.10
C TYR A 174 21.89 -20.66 -28.65
N LEU A 175 22.52 -19.49 -28.76
CA LEU A 175 23.89 -19.37 -29.29
C LEU A 175 24.95 -19.89 -28.33
N SER A 176 24.76 -19.72 -27.01
CA SER A 176 25.77 -20.03 -26.02
C SER A 176 25.73 -21.47 -25.50
N GLY A 177 24.53 -22.06 -25.40
CA GLY A 177 24.33 -23.38 -24.79
C GLY A 177 24.70 -23.44 -23.29
N SER A 178 24.96 -22.31 -22.64
CA SER A 178 25.28 -22.21 -21.21
C SER A 178 24.02 -22.33 -20.36
N LEU A 179 24.11 -23.12 -19.29
CA LEU A 179 23.01 -23.37 -18.36
C LEU A 179 22.69 -22.15 -17.50
N SER A 180 23.68 -21.35 -17.11
CA SER A 180 23.42 -20.09 -16.39
C SER A 180 22.61 -19.12 -17.25
N ILE A 181 22.91 -19.04 -18.55
CA ILE A 181 22.19 -18.18 -19.49
C ILE A 181 20.79 -18.73 -19.78
N ILE A 182 20.64 -20.04 -19.91
CA ILE A 182 19.32 -20.70 -20.01
C ILE A 182 18.49 -20.41 -18.75
N SER A 183 19.08 -20.48 -17.55
CA SER A 183 18.40 -20.13 -16.29
C SER A 183 17.90 -18.69 -16.28
N SER A 184 18.73 -17.76 -16.76
CA SER A 184 18.38 -16.34 -16.90
C SER A 184 17.26 -16.08 -17.94
N LEU A 185 17.18 -16.92 -18.98
CA LEU A 185 16.08 -16.88 -19.95
C LEU A 185 14.78 -17.38 -19.33
N VAL A 186 14.81 -18.54 -18.66
CA VAL A 186 13.62 -19.12 -18.01
C VAL A 186 13.05 -18.15 -16.98
N ASP A 187 13.90 -17.53 -16.17
CA ASP A 187 13.52 -16.47 -15.23
C ASP A 187 12.72 -15.35 -15.94
N SER A 188 13.25 -14.79 -17.03
CA SER A 188 12.57 -13.73 -17.79
C SER A 188 11.31 -14.19 -18.54
N LEU A 189 11.22 -15.45 -18.96
CA LEU A 189 9.97 -16.02 -19.49
C LEU A 189 8.89 -16.06 -18.41
N VAL A 190 9.24 -16.50 -17.20
CA VAL A 190 8.27 -16.54 -16.11
C VAL A 190 7.89 -15.12 -15.67
N ASP A 191 8.79 -14.14 -15.71
CA ASP A 191 8.46 -12.72 -15.48
C ASP A 191 7.40 -12.18 -16.46
N ILE A 192 7.44 -12.60 -17.73
CA ILE A 192 6.40 -12.24 -18.69
C ILE A 192 5.07 -12.88 -18.30
N THR A 193 5.08 -14.16 -17.93
CA THR A 193 3.86 -14.85 -17.51
C THR A 193 3.27 -14.25 -16.24
N SER A 194 4.10 -13.86 -15.28
CA SER A 194 3.66 -13.21 -14.05
C SER A 194 3.10 -11.81 -14.31
N GLY A 195 3.74 -11.05 -15.20
CA GLY A 195 3.22 -9.76 -15.69
C GLY A 195 1.86 -9.89 -16.37
N LEU A 196 1.65 -10.96 -17.16
CA LEU A 196 0.36 -11.27 -17.77
C LEU A 196 -0.70 -11.60 -16.71
N VAL A 197 -0.37 -12.45 -15.73
CA VAL A 197 -1.28 -12.83 -14.63
C VAL A 197 -1.69 -11.59 -13.82
N ILE A 198 -0.75 -10.71 -13.48
CA ILE A 198 -1.01 -9.45 -12.76
C ILE A 198 -1.88 -8.52 -13.61
N TRP A 199 -1.61 -8.41 -14.92
CA TRP A 199 -2.42 -7.58 -15.82
C TRP A 199 -3.86 -8.08 -15.94
N LEU A 200 -4.05 -9.39 -16.09
CA LEU A 200 -5.37 -10.04 -16.11
C LEU A 200 -6.11 -9.83 -14.78
N THR A 201 -5.40 -9.97 -13.67
CA THR A 201 -5.93 -9.75 -12.32
C THR A 201 -6.38 -8.30 -12.14
N GLY A 202 -5.54 -7.33 -12.51
CA GLY A 202 -5.91 -5.92 -12.48
C GLY A 202 -7.12 -5.61 -13.38
N ARG A 203 -7.26 -6.30 -14.52
CA ARG A 203 -8.46 -6.18 -15.37
C ARG A 203 -9.69 -6.81 -14.71
N ALA A 204 -9.55 -7.93 -14.01
CA ALA A 204 -10.62 -8.59 -13.30
C ALA A 204 -11.11 -7.77 -12.08
N ILE A 205 -10.20 -7.13 -11.34
CA ILE A 205 -10.51 -6.26 -10.19
C ILE A 205 -11.31 -5.03 -10.62
N ARG A 206 -11.01 -4.45 -11.78
CA ARG A 206 -11.72 -3.27 -12.32
C ARG A 206 -13.18 -3.52 -12.65
N LYS A 207 -13.58 -4.76 -12.91
CA LYS A 207 -14.98 -5.11 -13.15
C LYS A 207 -15.70 -5.25 -11.80
N ARG A 208 -16.39 -4.20 -11.38
CA ARG A 208 -17.26 -4.22 -10.19
C ARG A 208 -18.64 -4.75 -10.61
N ASP A 209 -19.00 -5.92 -10.10
CA ASP A 209 -20.34 -6.48 -10.23
C ASP A 209 -20.93 -6.63 -8.82
N PRO A 210 -21.79 -5.69 -8.38
CA PRO A 210 -22.33 -5.69 -7.02
C PRO A 210 -23.15 -6.94 -6.67
N ASN A 211 -23.77 -7.59 -7.66
CA ASN A 211 -24.66 -8.74 -7.44
C ASN A 211 -23.87 -10.03 -7.18
N LEU A 212 -22.74 -10.21 -7.86
CA LEU A 212 -21.86 -11.37 -7.65
C LEU A 212 -20.80 -11.13 -6.57
N TYR A 213 -20.27 -9.90 -6.48
CA TYR A 213 -19.16 -9.53 -5.61
C TYR A 213 -19.46 -8.20 -4.90
N PRO A 214 -20.28 -8.21 -3.83
CA PRO A 214 -20.73 -6.98 -3.16
C PRO A 214 -19.58 -6.18 -2.55
N VAL A 215 -18.57 -6.87 -2.01
CA VAL A 215 -17.35 -6.26 -1.44
C VAL A 215 -16.27 -6.01 -2.51
N GLY A 216 -16.52 -6.38 -3.76
CA GLY A 216 -15.56 -6.28 -4.85
C GLY A 216 -14.62 -7.49 -4.97
N ARG A 217 -13.55 -7.33 -5.76
CA ARG A 217 -12.63 -8.41 -6.14
C ARG A 217 -11.17 -8.16 -5.73
N THR A 218 -10.94 -7.26 -4.78
CA THR A 218 -9.61 -6.84 -4.30
C THR A 218 -8.77 -8.02 -3.80
N ARG A 219 -9.39 -9.07 -3.25
CA ARG A 219 -8.73 -10.33 -2.85
C ARG A 219 -8.04 -11.09 -3.98
N LEU A 220 -8.37 -10.82 -5.25
CA LEU A 220 -7.71 -11.49 -6.38
C LEU A 220 -6.24 -11.10 -6.50
N GLU A 221 -5.83 -9.94 -6.00
CA GLU A 221 -4.45 -9.46 -6.07
C GLU A 221 -3.46 -10.36 -5.29
N PRO A 222 -3.63 -10.62 -3.98
CA PRO A 222 -2.75 -11.56 -3.29
C PRO A 222 -2.86 -12.99 -3.82
N ILE A 223 -4.04 -13.42 -4.29
CA ILE A 223 -4.21 -14.74 -4.91
C ILE A 223 -3.33 -14.87 -6.17
N ALA A 224 -3.32 -13.85 -7.02
CA ALA A 224 -2.48 -13.83 -8.21
C ALA A 224 -1.00 -13.91 -7.87
N LEU A 225 -0.56 -13.22 -6.81
CA LEU A 225 0.83 -13.26 -6.35
C LEU A 225 1.21 -14.62 -5.77
N ILE A 226 0.29 -15.31 -5.09
CA ILE A 226 0.49 -16.69 -4.63
C ILE A 226 0.64 -17.62 -5.84
N VAL A 227 -0.24 -17.54 -6.84
CA VAL A 227 -0.14 -18.36 -8.06
C VAL A 227 1.19 -18.14 -8.78
N VAL A 228 1.61 -16.88 -8.95
CA VAL A 228 2.91 -16.54 -9.53
C VAL A 228 4.06 -17.14 -8.71
N SER A 229 4.02 -17.04 -7.38
CA SER A 229 5.07 -17.58 -6.52
C SER A 229 5.22 -19.10 -6.67
N VAL A 230 4.12 -19.83 -6.87
CA VAL A 230 4.13 -21.28 -7.09
C VAL A 230 4.73 -21.61 -8.46
N ILE A 231 4.34 -20.89 -9.52
CA ILE A 231 4.90 -21.07 -10.87
C ILE A 231 6.42 -20.83 -10.84
N MET A 232 6.87 -19.76 -10.16
CA MET A 232 8.28 -19.44 -10.01
C MET A 232 9.05 -20.50 -9.21
N ALA A 233 8.47 -21.01 -8.13
CA ALA A 233 9.09 -22.07 -7.34
C ALA A 233 9.27 -23.35 -8.17
N VAL A 234 8.26 -23.76 -8.94
CA VAL A 234 8.32 -24.94 -9.82
C VAL A 234 9.38 -24.75 -10.91
N ALA A 235 9.39 -23.60 -11.59
CA ALA A 235 10.40 -23.28 -12.59
C ALA A 235 11.82 -23.30 -12.01
N SER A 236 12.01 -22.73 -10.81
CA SER A 236 13.30 -22.73 -10.12
C SER A 236 13.77 -24.15 -9.77
N ILE A 237 12.88 -25.01 -9.28
CA ILE A 237 13.20 -26.41 -9.00
C ILE A 237 13.57 -27.15 -10.30
N GLN A 238 12.83 -26.93 -11.38
CA GLN A 238 13.14 -27.53 -12.68
C GLN A 238 14.54 -27.12 -13.18
N MET A 239 14.91 -25.84 -13.00
CA MET A 239 16.25 -25.35 -13.34
C MET A 239 17.34 -26.01 -12.51
N ILE A 240 17.11 -26.24 -11.21
CA ILE A 240 18.06 -26.97 -10.34
C ILE A 240 18.22 -28.41 -10.85
N VAL A 241 17.13 -29.10 -11.17
CA VAL A 241 17.17 -30.48 -11.70
C VAL A 241 17.92 -30.55 -13.02
N GLN A 242 17.64 -29.64 -13.97
CA GLN A 242 18.35 -29.57 -15.26
C GLN A 242 19.84 -29.29 -15.09
N SER A 243 20.20 -28.40 -14.16
CA SER A 243 21.59 -28.08 -13.87
C SER A 243 22.34 -29.27 -13.25
N LEU A 244 21.69 -30.00 -12.33
CA LEU A 244 22.24 -31.23 -11.73
C LEU A 244 22.39 -32.35 -12.76
N GLU A 245 21.38 -32.56 -13.62
CA GLU A 245 21.43 -33.55 -14.68
C GLU A 245 22.59 -33.28 -15.64
N SER A 246 22.85 -32.01 -15.96
CA SER A 246 23.98 -31.65 -16.81
C SER A 246 25.34 -31.89 -16.15
N ILE A 247 25.45 -31.76 -14.82
CA ILE A 247 26.67 -32.12 -14.07
C ILE A 247 26.92 -33.63 -14.18
N ILE A 248 25.86 -34.44 -14.01
CA ILE A 248 25.97 -35.91 -14.03
C ILE A 248 26.29 -36.43 -15.44
N LYS A 249 25.66 -35.87 -16.48
CA LYS A 249 25.83 -36.29 -17.88
C LYS A 249 27.11 -35.76 -18.54
N ASN A 250 27.87 -34.88 -17.89
CA ASN A 250 29.09 -34.26 -18.42
C ASN A 250 28.94 -33.58 -19.81
N ASN A 251 27.72 -33.21 -20.22
CA ASN A 251 27.44 -32.50 -21.47
C ASN A 251 27.70 -30.98 -21.32
N ILE A 252 28.88 -30.60 -20.82
CA ILE A 252 29.19 -29.21 -20.47
C ILE A 252 30.19 -28.66 -21.48
N HIS A 253 29.68 -28.03 -22.54
CA HIS A 253 30.49 -27.23 -23.47
C HIS A 253 29.90 -25.83 -23.63
N PRO A 254 29.96 -24.97 -22.59
CA PRO A 254 29.51 -23.58 -22.70
C PRO A 254 30.41 -22.85 -23.71
N LYS A 255 29.89 -22.58 -24.90
CA LYS A 255 30.55 -21.72 -25.89
C LYS A 255 29.99 -20.32 -25.73
N VAL A 256 30.43 -19.63 -24.69
CA VAL A 256 30.06 -18.24 -24.47
C VAL A 256 30.86 -17.37 -25.45
N ASP A 257 30.27 -17.12 -26.61
CA ASP A 257 30.88 -16.22 -27.59
C ASP A 257 30.80 -14.76 -27.13
N LEU A 258 31.72 -13.91 -27.59
CA LEU A 258 31.80 -12.50 -27.21
C LEU A 258 30.50 -11.75 -27.55
N PHE A 259 29.80 -12.20 -28.60
CA PHE A 259 28.48 -11.72 -28.99
C PHE A 259 27.40 -12.01 -27.92
N THR A 260 27.41 -13.20 -27.33
CA THR A 260 26.47 -13.59 -26.25
C THR A 260 26.71 -12.76 -24.99
N VAL A 261 27.98 -12.56 -24.63
CA VAL A 261 28.36 -11.69 -23.51
C VAL A 261 27.86 -10.26 -23.74
N GLY A 262 28.00 -9.75 -24.97
CA GLY A 262 27.49 -8.43 -25.37
C GLY A 262 25.98 -8.30 -25.18
N ILE A 263 25.19 -9.30 -25.62
CA ILE A 263 23.74 -9.31 -25.41
C ILE A 263 23.40 -9.30 -23.92
N MET A 264 24.07 -10.14 -23.12
CA MET A 264 23.80 -10.25 -21.69
C MET A 264 24.15 -8.97 -20.94
N ILE A 265 25.29 -8.34 -21.23
CA ILE A 265 25.65 -7.02 -20.69
C ILE A 265 24.61 -5.97 -21.11
N GLY A 266 24.15 -6.00 -22.37
CA GLY A 266 23.08 -5.15 -22.86
C GLY A 266 21.79 -5.31 -22.04
N THR A 267 21.39 -6.54 -21.72
CA THR A 267 20.20 -6.79 -20.90
C THR A 267 20.34 -6.28 -19.46
N ILE A 268 21.52 -6.43 -18.86
CA ILE A 268 21.84 -5.90 -17.53
C ILE A 268 21.77 -4.37 -17.56
N PHE A 269 22.34 -3.73 -18.58
CA PHE A 269 22.31 -2.28 -18.74
C PHE A 269 20.89 -1.74 -18.90
N VAL A 270 20.07 -2.37 -19.74
CA VAL A 270 18.66 -1.97 -19.91
C VAL A 270 17.86 -2.15 -18.62
N LYS A 271 18.01 -3.27 -17.89
CA LYS A 271 17.35 -3.45 -16.57
C LYS A 271 17.87 -2.44 -15.53
N LEU A 272 19.15 -2.07 -15.57
CA LEU A 272 19.70 -1.01 -14.71
C LEU A 272 19.09 0.37 -15.04
N CYS A 273 18.94 0.71 -16.33
CA CYS A 273 18.26 1.93 -16.76
C CYS A 273 16.79 1.96 -16.32
N LEU A 274 16.07 0.84 -16.44
CA LEU A 274 14.70 0.68 -15.92
C LEU A 274 14.65 0.87 -14.41
N PHE A 275 15.60 0.29 -13.67
CA PHE A 275 15.72 0.49 -12.23
C PHE A 275 15.89 1.97 -11.86
N PHE A 276 16.79 2.69 -12.52
CA PHE A 276 16.98 4.14 -12.28
C PHE A 276 15.76 4.97 -12.68
N LEU A 277 15.06 4.58 -13.75
CA LEU A 277 13.83 5.25 -14.17
C LEU A 277 12.72 5.08 -13.14
N CYS A 278 12.47 3.84 -12.68
CA CYS A 278 11.49 3.56 -11.62
C CYS A 278 11.87 4.19 -10.29
N SER A 279 13.16 4.18 -9.92
CA SER A 279 13.67 4.79 -8.68
C SER A 279 13.54 6.31 -8.66
N ARG A 280 13.36 6.96 -9.82
CA ARG A 280 13.08 8.39 -9.91
C ARG A 280 11.64 8.75 -9.52
N PHE A 281 10.70 7.82 -9.69
CA PHE A 281 9.30 7.98 -9.30
C PHE A 281 9.05 7.36 -7.92
N LYS A 282 9.67 7.94 -6.87
CA LYS A 282 9.61 7.42 -5.48
C LYS A 282 8.24 7.52 -4.81
N SER A 283 7.28 8.21 -5.41
CA SER A 283 6.00 8.57 -4.79
C SER A 283 5.04 7.39 -4.64
N ASP A 284 5.11 6.38 -5.51
CA ASP A 284 4.12 5.29 -5.54
C ASP A 284 4.69 3.94 -5.05
N LEU A 285 3.95 3.30 -4.14
CA LEU A 285 4.29 1.99 -3.57
C LEU A 285 4.47 0.91 -4.64
N SER A 286 3.61 0.90 -5.66
CA SER A 286 3.67 -0.06 -6.77
C SER A 286 4.93 0.10 -7.63
N ILE A 287 5.42 1.33 -7.81
CA ILE A 287 6.65 1.60 -8.58
C ILE A 287 7.88 1.16 -7.77
N ARG A 288 7.83 1.29 -6.45
CA ARG A 288 8.91 0.81 -5.56
C ARG A 288 9.07 -0.70 -5.59
N VAL A 289 7.96 -1.44 -5.61
CA VAL A 289 7.98 -2.91 -5.76
C VAL A 289 8.58 -3.31 -7.10
N LEU A 290 8.15 -2.65 -8.19
CA LEU A 290 8.68 -2.90 -9.53
C LEU A 290 10.17 -2.54 -9.66
N ALA A 291 10.64 -1.49 -9.00
CA ALA A 291 12.06 -1.16 -8.94
C ALA A 291 12.87 -2.23 -8.20
N GLN A 292 12.32 -2.79 -7.13
CA GLN A 292 13.00 -3.85 -6.38
C GLN A 292 13.09 -5.15 -7.19
N ASP A 293 12.06 -5.46 -7.98
CA ASP A 293 12.04 -6.55 -8.94
C ASP A 293 13.17 -6.41 -9.98
N HIS A 294 13.25 -5.26 -10.66
CA HIS A 294 14.32 -4.98 -11.62
C HIS A 294 15.73 -5.04 -11.02
N ARG A 295 15.88 -4.69 -9.74
CA ARG A 295 17.16 -4.83 -9.02
C ARG A 295 17.53 -6.30 -8.81
N ASN A 296 16.57 -7.12 -8.38
CA ASN A 296 16.78 -8.55 -8.18
C ASN A 296 17.13 -9.24 -9.50
N ASP A 297 16.46 -8.86 -10.59
CA ASP A 297 16.75 -9.38 -11.92
C ASP A 297 18.14 -8.96 -12.41
N CYS A 298 18.54 -7.71 -12.14
CA CYS A 298 19.87 -7.24 -12.48
C CYS A 298 20.93 -8.07 -11.74
N LEU A 299 20.68 -8.41 -10.47
CA LEU A 299 21.58 -9.21 -9.66
C LEU A 299 21.65 -10.67 -10.14
N SER A 300 20.51 -11.32 -10.39
CA SER A 300 20.45 -12.69 -10.89
C SER A 300 21.16 -12.83 -12.24
N ASN A 301 20.92 -11.88 -13.15
CA ASN A 301 21.54 -11.86 -14.48
C ASN A 301 23.04 -11.56 -14.44
N ALA A 302 23.50 -10.69 -13.52
CA ALA A 302 24.92 -10.43 -13.33
C ALA A 302 25.66 -11.66 -12.79
N ILE A 303 25.08 -12.37 -11.81
CA ILE A 303 25.65 -13.60 -11.26
C ILE A 303 25.74 -14.67 -12.36
N ALA A 304 24.65 -14.87 -13.12
CA ALA A 304 24.61 -15.81 -14.23
C ALA A 304 25.71 -15.52 -15.28
N LEU A 305 25.92 -14.25 -15.63
CA LEU A 305 26.96 -13.85 -16.58
C LEU A 305 28.38 -14.10 -16.06
N ILE A 306 28.63 -13.78 -14.78
CA ILE A 306 29.94 -14.01 -14.15
C ILE A 306 30.26 -15.51 -14.12
N CYS A 307 29.28 -16.35 -13.75
CA CYS A 307 29.43 -17.80 -13.73
C CYS A 307 29.67 -18.38 -15.14
N ALA A 308 28.91 -17.92 -16.15
CA ALA A 308 29.09 -18.35 -17.53
C ALA A 308 30.48 -17.97 -18.09
N PHE A 309 30.93 -16.73 -17.87
CA PHE A 309 32.25 -16.27 -18.32
C PHE A 309 33.39 -16.96 -17.56
N GLY A 310 33.23 -17.15 -16.24
CA GLY A 310 34.20 -17.85 -15.42
C GLY A 310 34.33 -19.34 -15.77
N ALA A 311 33.25 -19.96 -16.24
CA ALA A 311 33.26 -21.36 -16.67
C ALA A 311 34.14 -21.60 -17.89
N GLN A 312 34.19 -20.63 -18.80
CA GLN A 312 35.02 -20.71 -20.00
C GLN A 312 36.52 -20.57 -19.69
N LYS A 313 36.89 -19.76 -18.69
CA LYS A 313 38.29 -19.39 -18.43
C LYS A 313 38.95 -20.18 -17.29
N PHE A 314 38.17 -20.62 -16.30
CA PHE A 314 38.71 -21.23 -15.07
C PHE A 314 38.22 -22.66 -14.86
N TRP A 315 36.89 -22.87 -14.80
CA TRP A 315 36.33 -24.16 -14.39
C TRP A 315 34.97 -24.46 -15.02
N LEU A 316 34.89 -25.46 -15.90
CA LEU A 316 33.68 -25.83 -16.65
C LEU A 316 32.41 -26.02 -15.78
N TYR A 317 32.55 -26.52 -14.55
CA TYR A 317 31.43 -26.74 -13.64
C TYR A 317 30.90 -25.46 -12.98
N LEU A 318 31.58 -24.32 -13.14
CA LEU A 318 31.14 -23.04 -12.59
C LEU A 318 29.80 -22.58 -13.18
N ASP A 319 29.51 -22.97 -14.44
CA ASP A 319 28.25 -22.64 -15.12
C ASP A 319 27.04 -23.35 -14.49
N PRO A 320 26.98 -24.69 -14.40
CA PRO A 320 25.86 -25.36 -13.74
C PRO A 320 25.76 -25.04 -12.23
N ILE A 321 26.88 -24.82 -11.54
CA ILE A 321 26.85 -24.38 -10.13
C ILE A 321 26.24 -22.97 -10.01
N GLY A 322 26.61 -22.06 -10.90
CA GLY A 322 26.04 -20.72 -10.98
C GLY A 322 24.53 -20.74 -11.23
N ALA A 323 24.08 -21.58 -12.18
CA ALA A 323 22.66 -21.79 -12.45
C ALA A 323 21.89 -22.29 -11.20
N ILE A 324 22.45 -23.25 -10.44
CA ILE A 324 21.85 -23.75 -9.19
C ILE A 324 21.76 -22.63 -8.14
N ILE A 325 22.82 -21.84 -7.94
CA ILE A 325 22.84 -20.75 -6.97
C ILE A 325 21.78 -19.70 -7.30
N VAL A 326 21.68 -19.31 -8.57
CA VAL A 326 20.69 -18.34 -9.04
C VAL A 326 19.27 -18.88 -8.87
N ALA A 327 19.02 -20.13 -9.30
CA ALA A 327 17.71 -20.75 -9.15
C ALA A 327 17.30 -20.90 -7.68
N LEU A 328 18.22 -21.24 -6.78
CA LEU A 328 17.95 -21.30 -5.35
C LEU A 328 17.61 -19.93 -4.76
N TYR A 329 18.35 -18.89 -5.17
CA TYR A 329 18.07 -17.51 -4.76
C TYR A 329 16.67 -17.06 -5.18
N ILE A 330 16.28 -17.34 -6.43
CA ILE A 330 14.94 -17.03 -6.96
C ILE A 330 13.88 -17.81 -6.17
N ALA A 331 14.07 -19.12 -5.98
CA ALA A 331 13.14 -19.97 -5.23
C ALA A 331 12.88 -19.46 -3.80
N VAL A 332 13.93 -19.10 -3.06
CA VAL A 332 13.80 -18.58 -1.67
C VAL A 332 13.07 -17.24 -1.65
N THR A 333 13.39 -16.36 -2.61
CA THR A 333 12.74 -15.05 -2.72
C THR A 333 11.24 -15.19 -2.96
N TRP A 334 10.85 -16.01 -3.93
CA TRP A 334 9.44 -16.23 -4.26
C TRP A 334 8.69 -17.03 -3.20
N TYR A 335 9.34 -17.99 -2.53
CA TYR A 335 8.75 -18.68 -1.38
C TYR A 335 8.41 -17.69 -0.26
N LYS A 336 9.31 -16.76 0.06
CA LYS A 336 9.07 -15.73 1.07
C LYS A 336 7.91 -14.81 0.66
N THR A 337 7.90 -14.33 -0.58
CA THR A 337 6.81 -13.50 -1.12
C THR A 337 5.47 -14.23 -1.09
N GLY A 338 5.43 -15.48 -1.54
CA GLY A 338 4.22 -16.32 -1.52
C GLY A 338 3.68 -16.52 -0.10
N LYS A 339 4.57 -16.81 0.87
CA LYS A 339 4.20 -16.94 2.29
C LYS A 339 3.64 -15.63 2.85
N GLU A 340 4.25 -14.49 2.55
CA GLU A 340 3.77 -13.18 3.01
C GLU A 340 2.36 -12.89 2.49
N HIS A 341 2.11 -13.11 1.19
CA HIS A 341 0.77 -12.90 0.60
C HIS A 341 -0.26 -13.93 1.07
N LEU A 342 0.16 -15.17 1.33
CA LEU A 342 -0.72 -16.18 1.93
C LEU A 342 -1.18 -15.76 3.32
N VAL A 343 -0.26 -15.27 4.17
CA VAL A 343 -0.60 -14.82 5.52
C VAL A 343 -1.45 -13.54 5.50
N MET A 344 -1.24 -12.65 4.53
CA MET A 344 -2.15 -11.51 4.29
C MET A 344 -3.55 -11.98 3.88
N LEU A 345 -3.65 -12.99 3.01
CA LEU A 345 -4.94 -13.54 2.55
C LEU A 345 -5.74 -14.21 3.69
N VAL A 346 -5.05 -14.80 4.67
CA VAL A 346 -5.66 -15.36 5.89
C VAL A 346 -6.22 -14.29 6.82
N GLY A 347 -5.80 -13.02 6.66
CA GLY A 347 -6.25 -11.93 7.53
C GLY A 347 -5.29 -11.66 8.69
N ARG A 348 -3.98 -11.64 8.43
CA ARG A 348 -2.99 -11.19 9.44
C ARG A 348 -3.37 -9.80 9.98
N SER A 349 -3.23 -9.61 11.29
CA SER A 349 -3.36 -8.30 11.91
C SER A 349 -2.32 -7.31 11.36
N ALA A 350 -2.70 -6.03 11.33
CA ALA A 350 -1.84 -4.93 10.90
C ALA A 350 -0.65 -4.72 11.86
N GLU A 351 0.31 -3.89 11.42
CA GLU A 351 1.40 -3.46 12.30
C GLU A 351 0.83 -2.70 13.52
N PRO A 352 1.35 -2.91 14.74
CA PRO A 352 0.85 -2.24 15.95
C PRO A 352 0.82 -0.72 15.82
N GLU A 353 1.76 -0.13 15.08
CA GLU A 353 1.82 1.29 14.79
C GLU A 353 0.57 1.77 14.06
N PHE A 354 0.03 0.96 13.13
CA PHE A 354 -1.18 1.34 12.42
C PHE A 354 -2.41 1.23 13.31
N ILE A 355 -2.50 0.18 14.12
CA ILE A 355 -3.58 -0.01 15.09
C ILE A 355 -3.64 1.18 16.06
N ILE A 356 -2.48 1.63 16.57
CA ILE A 356 -2.39 2.81 17.44
C ILE A 356 -2.89 4.09 16.74
N ARG A 357 -2.64 4.24 15.43
CA ARG A 357 -3.19 5.36 14.64
C ARG A 357 -4.71 5.33 14.57
N ILE A 358 -5.30 4.16 14.34
CA ILE A 358 -6.75 4.00 14.34
C ILE A 358 -7.34 4.32 15.72
N ILE A 359 -6.74 3.77 16.80
CA ILE A 359 -7.17 4.06 18.18
C ILE A 359 -7.13 5.57 18.46
N LYS A 360 -6.04 6.25 18.07
CA LYS A 360 -5.92 7.70 18.28
C LYS A 360 -7.03 8.48 17.58
N VAL A 361 -7.37 8.08 16.35
CA VAL A 361 -8.49 8.69 15.61
C VAL A 361 -9.82 8.48 16.32
N CYS A 362 -10.04 7.30 16.91
CA CYS A 362 -11.26 7.02 17.66
C CYS A 362 -11.37 7.88 18.91
N ILE A 363 -10.29 7.99 19.70
CA ILE A 363 -10.24 8.79 20.94
C ILE A 363 -10.47 10.28 20.63
N ASP A 364 -9.88 10.78 19.54
CA ASP A 364 -9.96 12.21 19.20
C ASP A 364 -11.25 12.59 18.46
N HIS A 365 -12.10 11.61 18.13
CA HIS A 365 -13.22 11.85 17.22
C HIS A 365 -14.35 12.65 17.87
N ASP A 366 -14.80 12.20 19.04
CA ASP A 366 -15.92 12.79 19.78
C ASP A 366 -15.74 12.54 21.28
N GLU A 367 -15.98 13.58 22.09
CA GLU A 367 -15.86 13.51 23.55
C GLU A 367 -16.90 12.60 24.21
N ARG A 368 -17.99 12.27 23.50
CA ARG A 368 -19.07 11.39 23.96
C ARG A 368 -18.73 9.90 23.88
N ILE A 369 -17.61 9.55 23.26
CA ILE A 369 -17.10 8.17 23.26
C ILE A 369 -16.47 7.90 24.63
N GLU A 370 -17.13 7.08 25.44
CA GLU A 370 -16.67 6.79 26.81
C GLU A 370 -15.50 5.81 26.80
N TYR A 371 -15.62 4.74 26.03
CA TYR A 371 -14.63 3.68 25.92
C TYR A 371 -14.49 3.18 24.48
N ILE A 372 -13.31 2.64 24.20
CA ILE A 372 -13.05 1.84 23.01
C ILE A 372 -12.82 0.43 23.54
N ASP A 373 -13.76 -0.47 23.26
CA ASP A 373 -13.68 -1.84 23.74
C ASP A 373 -12.69 -2.64 22.90
N THR A 374 -13.02 -2.82 21.62
CA THR A 374 -12.26 -3.70 20.72
C THR A 374 -11.88 -2.99 19.43
N VAL A 375 -10.63 -3.19 18.98
CA VAL A 375 -10.12 -2.69 17.70
C VAL A 375 -9.41 -3.81 16.96
N TYR A 376 -10.06 -4.33 15.92
CA TYR A 376 -9.46 -5.28 15.00
C TYR A 376 -9.10 -4.57 13.70
N VAL A 377 -7.82 -4.66 13.35
CA VAL A 377 -7.33 -4.22 12.04
C VAL A 377 -6.60 -5.37 11.41
N TYR A 378 -7.15 -5.90 10.32
CA TYR A 378 -6.62 -7.07 9.65
C TYR A 378 -6.62 -6.93 8.14
N HIS A 379 -5.74 -7.68 7.49
CA HIS A 379 -5.58 -7.63 6.05
C HIS A 379 -6.82 -8.16 5.33
N PHE A 380 -7.28 -7.38 4.35
CA PHE A 380 -8.31 -7.75 3.40
C PHE A 380 -7.78 -7.48 1.99
N GLY A 381 -7.26 -8.52 1.35
CA GLY A 381 -6.53 -8.31 0.10
C GLY A 381 -5.18 -7.61 0.36
N THR A 382 -4.96 -6.48 -0.30
CA THR A 382 -3.78 -5.60 -0.09
C THR A 382 -4.04 -4.42 0.85
N ARG A 383 -5.29 -4.25 1.30
CA ARG A 383 -5.74 -3.18 2.19
C ARG A 383 -6.15 -3.75 3.55
N PHE A 384 -6.62 -2.89 4.44
CA PHE A 384 -7.12 -3.27 5.75
C PHE A 384 -8.64 -3.19 5.83
N LEU A 385 -9.23 -4.16 6.52
CA LEU A 385 -10.55 -4.06 7.11
C LEU A 385 -10.38 -3.66 8.57
N VAL A 386 -11.13 -2.66 9.00
CA VAL A 386 -11.07 -2.11 10.37
C VAL A 386 -12.42 -2.35 11.03
N GLU A 387 -12.42 -3.02 12.17
CA GLU A 387 -13.58 -3.22 13.04
C GLU A 387 -13.28 -2.54 14.37
N VAL A 388 -14.15 -1.63 14.79
CA VAL A 388 -14.01 -0.85 16.01
C VAL A 388 -15.31 -0.91 16.79
N HIS A 389 -15.25 -1.27 18.06
CA HIS A 389 -16.38 -1.24 18.98
C HIS A 389 -16.20 -0.03 19.91
N ILE A 390 -17.15 0.90 19.85
CA ILE A 390 -17.16 2.09 20.70
C ILE A 390 -18.31 2.00 21.71
N VAL A 391 -18.08 2.47 22.92
CA VAL A 391 -19.09 2.52 23.98
C VAL A 391 -19.64 3.93 24.08
N LEU A 392 -20.96 4.05 23.99
CA LEU A 392 -21.72 5.30 24.15
C LEU A 392 -22.74 5.15 25.30
N ASP A 393 -23.19 6.29 25.83
CA ASP A 393 -24.21 6.33 26.89
C ASP A 393 -25.50 5.59 26.48
N GLU A 394 -26.02 4.75 27.38
CA GLU A 394 -27.21 3.91 27.18
C GLU A 394 -28.46 4.74 26.84
N ASN A 395 -28.56 5.97 27.34
CA ASN A 395 -29.71 6.85 27.14
C ASN A 395 -29.56 7.73 25.89
N MET A 396 -28.46 7.62 25.15
CA MET A 396 -28.25 8.36 23.91
C MET A 396 -29.27 7.94 22.86
N ARG A 397 -29.82 8.93 22.14
CA ARG A 397 -30.75 8.62 21.04
C ARG A 397 -30.00 7.86 19.95
N LEU A 398 -30.62 6.80 19.42
CA LEU A 398 -30.06 6.00 18.32
C LEU A 398 -29.57 6.85 17.15
N LYS A 399 -30.29 7.93 16.83
CA LYS A 399 -29.88 8.87 15.78
C LYS A 399 -28.52 9.51 16.08
N GLU A 400 -28.31 9.98 17.31
CA GLU A 400 -27.06 10.63 17.72
C GLU A 400 -25.91 9.62 17.77
N ALA A 401 -26.16 8.43 18.31
CA ALA A 401 -25.19 7.34 18.30
C ALA A 401 -24.79 6.93 16.87
N HIS A 402 -25.76 6.83 15.96
CA HIS A 402 -25.53 6.55 14.55
C HIS A 402 -24.71 7.66 13.87
N ASP A 403 -25.05 8.93 14.10
CA ASP A 403 -24.35 10.07 13.51
C ASP A 403 -22.86 10.10 13.96
N ILE A 404 -22.57 9.76 15.23
CA ILE A 404 -21.20 9.62 15.75
C ILE A 404 -20.48 8.45 15.07
N ALA A 405 -21.11 7.27 15.06
CA ALA A 405 -20.50 6.06 14.51
C ALA A 405 -20.25 6.18 12.99
N GLU A 406 -21.18 6.74 12.23
CA GLU A 406 -21.03 6.98 10.80
C GLU A 406 -19.93 8.00 10.51
N SER A 407 -19.87 9.09 11.29
CA SER A 407 -18.78 10.08 11.19
C SER A 407 -17.41 9.49 11.50
N LEU A 408 -17.33 8.62 12.52
CA LEU A 408 -16.10 7.92 12.88
C LEU A 408 -15.68 6.95 11.78
N GLN A 409 -16.62 6.14 11.27
CA GLN A 409 -16.39 5.22 10.17
C GLN A 409 -15.83 5.96 8.95
N ASN A 410 -16.44 7.10 8.60
CA ASN A 410 -16.01 7.94 7.50
C ASN A 410 -14.60 8.53 7.69
N SER A 411 -14.23 8.81 8.94
CA SER A 411 -12.90 9.30 9.30
C SER A 411 -11.84 8.20 9.15
N ILE A 412 -12.15 6.97 9.58
CA ILE A 412 -11.28 5.80 9.42
C ILE A 412 -11.15 5.39 7.95
N GLU A 413 -12.22 5.46 7.16
CA GLU A 413 -12.20 5.17 5.72
C GLU A 413 -11.44 6.23 4.89
N SER A 414 -11.08 7.37 5.48
CA SER A 414 -10.27 8.39 4.79
C SER A 414 -8.81 7.98 4.57
N PHE A 415 -8.35 6.96 5.31
CA PHE A 415 -7.02 6.39 5.16
C PHE A 415 -6.93 5.57 3.87
N SER A 416 -5.90 5.84 3.05
CA SER A 416 -5.70 5.13 1.77
C SER A 416 -5.48 3.62 1.91
N GLU A 417 -4.99 3.21 3.08
CA GLU A 417 -4.71 1.83 3.43
C GLU A 417 -5.97 1.06 3.87
N VAL A 418 -7.05 1.76 4.25
CA VAL A 418 -8.31 1.17 4.72
C VAL A 418 -9.25 0.97 3.52
N GLU A 419 -9.77 -0.25 3.35
CA GLU A 419 -10.77 -0.54 2.33
C GLU A 419 -12.18 -0.24 2.82
N ARG A 420 -12.46 -0.59 4.08
CA ARG A 420 -13.74 -0.37 4.75
C ARG A 420 -13.51 -0.35 6.25
N ALA A 421 -14.34 0.42 6.96
CA ALA A 421 -14.42 0.34 8.41
C ALA A 421 -15.83 -0.10 8.83
N PHE A 422 -15.91 -0.86 9.91
CA PHE A 422 -17.14 -1.18 10.62
C PHE A 422 -17.01 -0.62 12.03
N VAL A 423 -17.95 0.23 12.40
CA VAL A 423 -18.03 0.79 13.75
C VAL A 423 -19.27 0.18 14.40
N HIS A 424 -19.05 -0.69 15.38
CA HIS A 424 -20.10 -1.19 16.25
C HIS A 424 -20.25 -0.23 17.44
N VAL A 425 -21.48 -0.07 17.91
CA VAL A 425 -21.80 0.80 19.03
C VAL A 425 -22.40 -0.05 20.12
N ASP A 426 -21.72 -0.10 21.24
CA ASP A 426 -22.13 -0.79 22.45
C ASP A 426 -22.53 0.22 23.53
N TYR A 427 -23.34 -0.23 24.47
CA TYR A 427 -23.65 0.50 25.70
C TYR A 427 -22.96 -0.14 26.93
N GLU A 428 -22.39 -1.34 26.77
CA GLU A 428 -21.69 -2.07 27.83
C GLU A 428 -20.23 -2.38 27.45
N PHE A 429 -19.37 -2.52 28.46
CA PHE A 429 -17.94 -2.80 28.32
C PHE A 429 -17.48 -4.03 29.13
N GLU A 430 -18.43 -4.79 29.69
CA GLU A 430 -18.14 -5.94 30.57
C GLU A 430 -17.99 -7.26 29.79
N HIS A 431 -18.38 -7.29 28.52
CA HIS A 431 -18.23 -8.49 27.70
C HIS A 431 -16.75 -8.74 27.39
N ASN A 432 -16.35 -10.02 27.37
CA ASN A 432 -14.98 -10.37 27.03
C ASN A 432 -14.87 -10.44 25.49
N PRO A 433 -13.98 -9.66 24.85
CA PRO A 433 -13.83 -9.68 23.39
C PRO A 433 -13.51 -11.07 22.82
N LEU A 434 -12.96 -11.96 23.66
CA LEU A 434 -12.64 -13.34 23.29
C LEU A 434 -13.87 -14.22 23.06
N ASP A 435 -15.04 -13.82 23.56
CA ASP A 435 -16.29 -14.58 23.45
C ASP A 435 -17.08 -14.25 22.16
N GLU A 436 -16.73 -13.16 21.46
CA GLU A 436 -17.39 -12.74 20.21
C GLU A 436 -17.13 -13.70 19.04
N HIS A 437 -15.97 -14.38 19.06
CA HIS A 437 -15.57 -15.30 18.02
C HIS A 437 -15.55 -16.73 18.55
N LYS A 438 -16.18 -17.64 17.81
CA LYS A 438 -16.05 -19.07 18.09
C LYS A 438 -14.58 -19.46 17.97
N LEU A 439 -13.95 -19.76 19.10
CA LEU A 439 -12.61 -20.31 19.12
C LEU A 439 -12.63 -21.67 18.39
N PRO A 440 -11.70 -21.90 17.45
CA PRO A 440 -11.63 -23.14 16.67
C PRO A 440 -11.21 -24.35 17.49
#